data_AF-A0A4V1RNU2-F1
#
_entry.id   AF-A0A4V1RNU2-F1
#
_cell.length_a   1.000
_cell.length_b   1.000
_cell.length_c   1.000
_cell.angle_alpha   90.00
_cell.angle_beta   90.00
_cell.angle_gamma   90.00
#
_symmetry.space_group_name_H-M   'P 1'
#
loop_
_entity.id
_entity.type
_entity.pdbx_description
1 polymer ?
#
loop_
_entity_poly.entity_id
_entity_poly.type
_entity_poly.pdbx_seq_one_letter_code
_entity_poly.pdbx_strand_id
1 'polypeptide(L)' 'MRTAVDAEEPGEESPLTELMRIARAKHELAAAEAVAVRRARIHGYSWAEIGTMLGVSKQAMHKKYGKFA' A
#
# COMPACT_ATOMS: atom_id res chain seq x y z
N MET A 1 -22.01 22.81 3.27
CA MET A 1 -20.66 23.13 2.75
C MET A 1 -19.95 23.94 3.82
N ARG A 2 -19.00 23.35 4.56
CA ARG A 2 -18.27 24.04 5.63
C ARG A 2 -16.91 24.44 5.09
N THR A 3 -16.82 25.67 4.59
CA THR A 3 -15.55 26.35 4.35
C THR A 3 -15.08 26.86 5.70
N ALA A 4 -14.18 26.12 6.34
CA ALA A 4 -13.40 26.60 7.48
C ALA A 4 -11.93 26.61 7.05
N VAL A 5 -11.62 27.59 6.21
CA VAL A 5 -10.34 28.29 6.32
C VAL A 5 -10.39 29.06 7.66
N ASP A 6 -9.24 29.13 8.33
CA ASP A 6 -9.00 29.74 9.65
C ASP A 6 -9.25 28.85 10.89
N ALA A 7 -8.37 27.86 11.05
CA ALA A 7 -7.76 27.55 12.34
C ALA A 7 -6.37 26.94 12.07
N GLU A 8 -5.44 27.74 11.56
CA GLU A 8 -4.01 27.43 11.69
C GLU A 8 -3.65 27.68 13.16
N GLU A 9 -3.97 26.71 14.03
CA GLU A 9 -3.24 26.55 15.29
C GLU A 9 -1.80 26.21 14.88
N PRO A 10 -0.78 27.05 15.18
CA PRO A 10 0.59 26.81 14.77
C PRO A 10 1.13 25.59 15.53
N GLY A 11 0.89 24.40 14.98
CA GLY A 11 1.28 23.13 15.57
C GLY A 11 0.44 21.92 15.12
N GLU A 12 -0.79 22.10 14.63
CA GLU A 12 -1.66 20.98 14.26
C GLU A 12 -1.80 20.85 12.74
N GLU A 13 -1.20 19.80 12.18
CA GLU A 13 -1.29 19.51 10.75
C GLU A 13 -2.73 19.24 10.36
N SER A 14 -3.23 19.94 9.32
CA SER A 14 -4.59 19.72 8.80
C SER A 14 -4.86 18.23 8.56
N PRO A 15 -6.04 17.70 8.95
CA PRO A 15 -6.41 16.31 8.70
C PRO A 15 -6.28 15.89 7.22
N LEU A 16 -6.42 16.83 6.28
CA LEU A 16 -6.21 16.56 4.85
C LEU A 16 -4.74 16.31 4.52
N THR A 17 -3.82 17.08 5.11
CA THR A 17 -2.38 16.89 4.94
C THR A 17 -1.93 15.58 5.56
N GLU A 18 -2.47 15.20 6.73
CA GLU A 18 -2.24 13.88 7.32
C GLU A 18 -2.70 12.75 6.39
N LEU A 19 -3.91 12.84 5.83
CA LEU A 19 -4.43 11.87 4.88
C LEU A 19 -3.57 11.79 3.60
N MET A 20 -3.05 12.92 3.11
CA MET A 20 -2.13 12.95 1.98
C MET A 20 -0.81 12.22 2.30
N ARG A 21 -0.23 12.43 3.49
CA ARG A 21 0.96 11.68 3.94
C ARG A 21 0.68 10.18 4.04
N ILE A 22 -0.45 9.80 4.63
CA ILE A 22 -0.86 8.39 4.70
C ILE A 22 -1.04 7.79 3.30
N ALA A 23 -1.66 8.51 2.38
CA ALA A 23 -1.85 8.06 1.00
C ALA A 23 -0.51 7.83 0.29
N ARG A 24 0.44 8.75 0.48
CA ARG A 24 1.80 8.62 -0.04
C ARG A 24 2.52 7.40 0.55
N ALA A 25 2.48 7.23 1.87
CA ALA A 25 3.10 6.09 2.54
C ALA A 25 2.50 4.76 2.06
N LYS A 26 1.18 4.69 1.86
CA LYS A 26 0.51 3.52 1.28
C LYS A 26 1.00 3.22 -0.14
N HIS A 27 1.20 4.25 -0.97
CA HIS A 27 1.71 4.08 -2.32
C HIS A 27 3.16 3.57 -2.33
N GLU A 28 4.02 4.14 -1.49
CA GLU A 28 5.42 3.71 -1.34
C GLU A 28 5.50 2.27 -0.83
N LEU A 29 4.68 1.90 0.16
CA LEU A 29 4.60 0.53 0.66
C LEU A 29 4.10 -0.45 -0.41
N ALA A 30 3.09 -0.06 -1.21
CA ALA A 30 2.59 -0.89 -2.30
C ALA A 30 3.65 -1.11 -3.40
N ALA A 31 4.46 -0.11 -3.70
CA ALA A 31 5.58 -0.23 -4.64
C ALA A 31 6.66 -1.19 -4.11
N ALA A 32 7.03 -1.06 -2.82
CA ALA A 32 7.97 -1.97 -2.17
C ALA A 32 7.45 -3.42 -2.12
N GLU A 33 6.17 -3.61 -1.80
CA GLU A 33 5.50 -4.92 -1.82
C GLU A 33 5.62 -5.56 -3.21
N ALA A 34 5.33 -4.82 -4.29
CA ALA A 34 5.40 -5.34 -5.65
C ALA A 34 6.82 -5.82 -6.04
N VAL A 35 7.85 -5.07 -5.63
CA VAL A 35 9.26 -5.46 -5.83
C VAL A 35 9.59 -6.73 -5.05
N ALA A 36 9.19 -6.81 -3.78
CA ALA A 36 9.41 -7.98 -2.92
C ALA A 36 8.70 -9.23 -3.47
N VAL A 37 7.45 -9.09 -3.91
CA VAL A 37 6.66 -10.16 -4.53
C VAL A 37 7.34 -10.67 -5.79
N ARG A 38 7.78 -9.76 -6.68
CA ARG A 38 8.52 -10.15 -7.90
C ARG A 38 9.80 -10.91 -7.55
N ARG A 39 10.58 -10.43 -6.58
CA ARG A 39 11.81 -11.11 -6.13
C ARG A 39 11.49 -12.51 -5.60
N ALA A 40 10.48 -12.65 -4.76
CA ALA A 40 10.05 -13.94 -4.23
C ALA A 40 9.61 -14.91 -5.35
N ARG A 41 8.87 -14.42 -6.35
CA ARG A 41 8.50 -15.22 -7.52
C ARG A 41 9.72 -15.69 -8.33
N ILE A 42 10.72 -14.83 -8.53
CA ILE A 42 11.98 -15.19 -9.19
C ILE A 42 12.74 -16.28 -8.42
N HIS A 43 12.70 -16.24 -7.08
CA HIS A 43 13.30 -17.28 -6.23
C HIS A 43 12.46 -18.57 -6.12
N GLY A 44 11.34 -18.68 -6.85
CA GLY A 44 10.54 -19.90 -6.92
C GLY A 44 9.47 -20.04 -5.84
N TYR A 45 9.30 -19.08 -4.93
CA TYR A 45 8.23 -19.14 -3.93
C TYR A 45 6.86 -19.10 -4.61
N SER A 46 5.95 -19.97 -4.18
CA SER A 46 4.59 -20.05 -4.72
C SER A 46 3.74 -18.84 -4.32
N TRP A 47 2.70 -18.56 -5.09
CA TRP A 47 1.72 -17.52 -4.75
C TRP A 47 1.02 -17.74 -3.41
N ALA A 48 0.87 -19.00 -2.98
CA ALA A 48 0.29 -19.32 -1.68
C ALA A 48 1.24 -18.93 -0.55
N GLU A 49 2.52 -19.28 -0.62
CA GLU A 49 3.52 -18.94 0.39
C GLU A 49 3.67 -17.42 0.55
N ILE A 50 3.76 -16.70 -0.57
CA ILE A 50 3.85 -15.23 -0.55
C ILE A 50 2.56 -14.63 0.06
N GLY A 51 1.39 -15.15 -0.33
CA GLY A 51 0.11 -14.70 0.21
C GLY A 51 0.00 -14.89 1.72
N THR A 52 0.41 -16.04 2.24
CA THR A 52 0.45 -16.34 3.69
C THR A 52 1.26 -15.30 4.45
N MET A 53 2.44 -14.91 3.95
CA MET A 53 3.29 -13.89 4.59
C MET A 53 2.69 -12.48 4.55
N LEU A 54 1.89 -12.19 3.52
CA LEU A 54 1.18 -10.91 3.36
C LEU A 54 -0.22 -10.91 3.99
N GLY A 55 -0.65 -12.02 4.61
CA GLY A 55 -1.99 -12.15 5.20
C GLY A 55 -3.13 -12.16 4.18
N VAL A 56 -2.87 -12.54 2.93
CA VAL A 56 -3.85 -12.57 1.84
C VAL A 56 -3.93 -13.94 1.18
N SER A 57 -5.08 -14.24 0.56
CA SER A 57 -5.26 -15.52 -0.11
C SER A 57 -4.44 -15.61 -1.41
N LYS A 58 -4.12 -16.83 -1.84
CA LYS A 58 -3.52 -17.11 -3.16
C LYS A 58 -4.32 -16.46 -4.30
N GLN A 59 -5.65 -16.47 -4.21
CA GLN A 59 -6.52 -15.87 -5.23
C GLN A 59 -6.37 -14.34 -5.27
N ALA A 60 -6.26 -13.70 -4.11
CA ALA A 60 -5.98 -12.26 -4.04
C ALA A 60 -4.61 -11.93 -4.67
N MET A 61 -3.59 -12.76 -4.40
CA MET A 61 -2.27 -12.62 -5.03
C MET A 61 -2.33 -12.75 -6.55
N HIS A 62 -3.00 -13.79 -7.07
CA HIS A 62 -3.19 -13.97 -8.51
C HIS A 62 -3.95 -12.79 -9.14
N LYS A 63 -5.01 -12.29 -8.48
CA LYS A 63 -5.77 -11.14 -8.97
C LYS A 63 -4.92 -9.87 -9.05
N LYS A 64 -4.07 -9.63 -8.05
CA LYS A 64 -3.25 -8.41 -7.93
C LYS A 64 -1.99 -8.47 -8.81
N TYR A 65 -1.32 -9.61 -8.87
CA TYR A 65 0.01 -9.75 -9.47
C TYR A 65 0.08 -10.75 -10.63
N GLY A 66 -0.89 -11.65 -10.78
CA GLY A 66 -0.89 -12.69 -11.81
C GLY A 66 -1.09 -12.19 -13.25
N LYS A 67 -1.43 -10.91 -13.44
CA LYS A 67 -1.53 -10.31 -14.79
C LYS A 67 -0.17 -10.04 -15.45
N PHE A 68 0.91 -10.07 -14.68
CA PHE A 68 2.27 -9.67 -15.12
C PHE A 68 3.32 -10.76 -14.89
N ALA A 69 2.88 -11.98 -14.56
CA ALA A 69 3.73 -13.11 -14.21
C ALA A 69 3.75 -14.16 -15.32
#